data_AF-L1PJ04-F1
#
_entry.id   AF-L1PJ04-F1
#
_cell.length_a   1.000
_cell.length_b   1.000
_cell.length_c   1.000
_cell.angle_alpha   90.00
_cell.angle_beta   90.00
_cell.angle_gamma   90.00
#
_symmetry.space_group_name_H-M   'P 1'
#
loop_
_entity.id
_entity.type
_entity.pdbx_description
1 polymer ?
#
loop_
_entity_poly.entity_id
_entity_poly.type
_entity_poly.pdbx_seq_one_letter_code
_entity_poly.pdbx_strand_id
1 'polypeptide(L)'
;MKYYITLLIFLSISLCLAQSDCKAILKSVNTLQNQTIAQMKKNTNKAKNDTLFEQFYKEAYNKLSAISTGDTYELPTCLQPYVDENTNTFTPEFQKLLDNYGLTDVWNGGFIGFYFQKDYLNNTFKNYLSEEMLLYLKTTQIRPFMYADAALIMSWKELGVLVFNESTFIKKFPNSKKIAEVKENYTSDVTTFIFGIDNTPSSEIPEARKAMKTFVKQYPQALATPIVNLYLEKTKNLVNKQGNIVKHDEYQKLGLQELITKQIKKQVQ
;
A
#
# COMPACT_ATOMS: atom_id res chain seq x y z
N MET A 1 -65.40 29.40 34.59
CA MET A 1 -64.86 28.14 34.02
C MET A 1 -64.04 28.46 32.78
N LYS A 2 -62.71 28.42 32.89
CA LYS A 2 -61.78 28.54 31.75
C LYS A 2 -60.85 27.35 31.79
N TYR A 3 -60.92 26.49 30.78
CA TYR A 3 -59.97 25.41 30.56
C TYR A 3 -58.77 25.99 29.81
N TYR A 4 -57.59 25.96 30.43
CA TYR A 4 -56.33 26.22 29.75
C TYR A 4 -55.62 24.88 29.54
N ILE A 5 -55.62 24.43 28.28
CA ILE A 5 -54.84 23.30 27.79
C ILE A 5 -53.37 23.73 27.82
N THR A 6 -52.56 23.07 28.66
CA THR A 6 -51.12 23.28 28.69
C THR A 6 -50.49 22.39 27.62
N LEU A 7 -49.99 23.01 26.55
CA LEU A 7 -49.27 22.34 25.47
C LEU A 7 -47.85 22.01 25.96
N LEU A 8 -47.59 20.74 26.25
CA LEU A 8 -46.25 20.23 26.56
C LEU A 8 -45.49 20.04 25.24
N ILE A 9 -44.59 20.98 24.93
CA ILE A 9 -43.66 20.86 23.80
C ILE A 9 -42.55 19.93 24.25
N PHE A 10 -42.56 18.69 23.73
CA PHE A 10 -41.39 17.82 23.76
C PHE A 10 -40.33 18.43 22.84
N LEU A 11 -39.32 19.06 23.43
CA LEU A 11 -38.09 19.41 22.72
C LEU A 11 -37.33 18.10 22.45
N SER A 12 -37.53 17.51 21.29
CA SER A 12 -36.63 16.48 20.78
C SER A 12 -35.29 17.14 20.48
N ILE A 13 -34.33 16.98 21.39
CA ILE A 13 -32.92 17.23 21.09
C ILE A 13 -32.54 16.18 20.05
N SER A 14 -32.67 16.52 18.77
CA SER A 14 -31.97 15.79 17.73
C SER A 14 -30.48 15.97 18.03
N LEU A 15 -29.81 14.87 18.41
CA LEU A 15 -28.38 14.79 18.25
C LEU A 15 -28.10 14.97 16.76
N CYS A 16 -27.83 16.20 16.35
CA CYS A 16 -27.10 16.46 15.14
C CYS A 16 -25.73 15.84 15.38
N LEU A 17 -25.54 14.59 14.96
CA LEU A 17 -24.21 14.03 14.78
C LEU A 17 -23.51 15.03 13.88
N ALA A 18 -22.56 15.80 14.44
CA ALA A 18 -21.75 16.71 13.65
C ALA A 18 -21.07 15.87 12.58
N GLN A 19 -21.63 15.88 11.37
CA GLN A 19 -21.06 15.17 10.24
C GLN A 19 -19.67 15.76 10.05
N SER A 20 -18.64 14.97 10.34
CA SER A 20 -17.28 15.46 10.32
C SER A 20 -16.95 15.93 8.90
N ASP A 21 -16.66 17.23 8.74
CA ASP A 21 -16.23 17.78 7.46
C ASP A 21 -14.97 17.02 7.01
N CYS A 22 -15.08 16.29 5.90
CA CYS A 22 -14.00 15.53 5.29
C CYS A 22 -12.73 16.40 5.12
N LYS A 23 -12.89 17.69 4.75
CA LYS A 23 -11.75 18.63 4.63
C LYS A 23 -11.11 18.91 5.99
N ALA A 24 -11.90 19.02 7.05
CA ALA A 24 -11.40 19.21 8.41
C ALA A 24 -10.60 17.97 8.87
N ILE A 25 -11.05 16.76 8.53
CA ILE A 25 -10.31 15.53 8.79
C ILE A 25 -8.95 15.53 8.07
N LEU A 26 -8.94 15.82 6.76
CA LEU A 26 -7.70 15.93 5.96
C LEU A 26 -6.73 16.97 6.55
N LYS A 27 -7.24 18.14 6.93
CA LYS A 27 -6.46 19.19 7.58
C LYS A 27 -5.90 18.75 8.94
N SER A 28 -6.66 17.93 9.69
CA SER A 28 -6.20 17.40 10.97
C SER A 28 -5.04 16.41 10.80
N VAL A 29 -5.04 15.60 9.73
CA VAL A 29 -3.92 14.69 9.39
C VAL A 29 -2.65 15.50 9.10
N ASN A 30 -2.75 16.56 8.28
CA ASN A 30 -1.61 17.44 8.01
C ASN A 30 -1.13 18.17 9.27
N THR A 31 -2.05 18.58 10.15
CA THR A 31 -1.70 19.21 11.43
C THR A 31 -0.91 18.24 12.32
N LEU A 32 -1.38 16.99 12.41
CA LEU A 32 -0.71 15.92 13.17
C LEU A 32 0.69 15.63 12.63
N GLN A 33 0.86 15.58 11.31
CA GLN A 33 2.16 15.42 10.66
C GLN A 33 3.14 16.55 11.07
N ASN A 34 2.70 17.80 10.98
CA ASN A 34 3.53 18.95 11.32
C ASN A 34 3.92 18.99 12.81
N GLN A 35 2.98 18.63 13.69
CA GLN A 35 3.25 18.50 15.13
C GLN A 35 4.28 17.39 15.41
N THR A 36 4.14 16.25 14.74
CA THR A 36 5.08 15.12 14.87
C THR A 36 6.49 15.52 14.45
N ILE A 37 6.62 16.20 13.30
CA ILE A 37 7.91 16.72 12.83
C ILE A 37 8.51 17.71 13.84
N ALA A 38 7.69 18.61 14.41
CA ALA A 38 8.16 19.56 15.42
C ALA A 38 8.66 18.89 16.70
N GLN A 39 8.05 17.77 17.11
CA GLN A 39 8.53 16.96 18.23
C GLN A 39 9.83 16.23 17.89
N MET A 40 9.91 15.61 16.71
CA MET A 40 11.11 14.89 16.26
C MET A 40 12.33 15.81 16.10
N LYS A 41 12.15 17.06 15.66
CA LYS A 41 13.24 18.06 15.56
C LYS A 41 13.92 18.34 16.91
N LYS A 42 13.22 18.12 18.03
CA LYS A 42 13.75 18.32 19.38
C LYS A 42 14.52 17.09 19.91
N ASN A 43 14.57 15.99 19.15
CA ASN A 43 15.09 14.72 19.58
C ASN A 43 16.04 14.12 18.55
N THR A 44 17.30 13.92 18.92
CA THR A 44 18.32 13.29 18.08
C THR A 44 18.26 11.75 18.09
N ASN A 45 17.53 11.15 19.03
CA ASN A 45 17.38 9.71 19.12
C ASN A 45 16.30 9.21 18.13
N LYS A 46 16.78 8.61 17.03
CA LYS A 46 15.94 8.07 15.96
C LYS A 46 14.97 6.96 16.41
N ALA A 47 15.35 6.10 17.35
CA ALA A 47 14.45 5.05 17.84
C ALA A 47 13.24 5.62 18.60
N LYS A 48 13.44 6.70 19.37
CA LYS A 48 12.32 7.44 19.98
C LYS A 48 11.45 8.14 18.92
N ASN A 49 12.08 8.68 17.87
CA ASN A 49 11.33 9.26 16.75
C ASN A 49 10.53 8.21 15.97
N ASP A 50 11.03 6.98 15.83
CA ASP A 50 10.28 5.90 15.21
C ASP A 50 8.97 5.63 15.97
N THR A 51 8.98 5.67 17.30
CA THR A 51 7.75 5.55 18.11
C THR A 51 6.77 6.71 17.87
N LEU A 52 7.28 7.95 17.80
CA LEU A 52 6.43 9.12 17.46
C LEU A 52 5.83 8.98 16.05
N PHE A 53 6.59 8.47 15.11
CA PHE A 53 6.13 8.21 13.75
C PHE A 53 5.03 7.15 13.72
N GLU A 54 5.21 6.03 14.43
CA GLU A 54 4.19 4.97 14.48
C GLU A 54 2.86 5.47 15.07
N GLN A 55 2.93 6.32 16.10
CA GLN A 55 1.74 6.97 16.68
C GLN A 55 1.05 7.87 15.65
N PHE A 56 1.82 8.74 15.00
CA PHE A 56 1.33 9.58 13.91
C PHE A 56 0.68 8.74 12.80
N TYR A 57 1.38 7.72 12.30
CA TYR A 57 0.94 6.95 11.15
C TYR A 57 -0.35 6.19 11.46
N LYS A 58 -0.45 5.60 12.66
CA LYS A 58 -1.67 4.92 13.13
C LYS A 58 -2.86 5.89 13.24
N GLU A 59 -2.65 7.06 13.84
CA GLU A 59 -3.72 8.04 13.99
C GLU A 59 -4.14 8.65 12.64
N ALA A 60 -3.16 8.94 11.77
CA ALA A 60 -3.43 9.41 10.41
C ALA A 60 -4.24 8.37 9.62
N TYR A 61 -3.84 7.10 9.66
CA TYR A 61 -4.58 6.01 9.03
C TYR A 61 -6.03 5.95 9.52
N ASN A 62 -6.25 5.94 10.84
CA ASN A 62 -7.61 5.91 11.40
C ASN A 62 -8.48 7.08 10.94
N LYS A 63 -7.91 8.29 10.85
CA LYS A 63 -8.60 9.48 10.35
C LYS A 63 -8.95 9.37 8.87
N LEU A 64 -8.02 8.89 8.04
CA LEU A 64 -8.24 8.71 6.60
C LEU A 64 -9.26 7.60 6.32
N SER A 65 -9.19 6.49 7.06
CA SER A 65 -10.18 5.40 6.97
C SER A 65 -11.59 5.84 7.35
N ALA A 66 -11.73 6.78 8.30
CA ALA A 66 -13.04 7.30 8.71
C ALA A 66 -13.76 8.11 7.61
N ILE A 67 -13.03 8.56 6.59
CA ILE A 67 -13.58 9.25 5.41
C ILE A 67 -13.44 8.42 4.13
N SER A 68 -12.99 7.18 4.22
CA SER A 68 -12.96 6.24 3.10
C SER A 68 -14.32 5.54 2.97
N THR A 69 -14.62 4.96 1.82
CA THR A 69 -15.78 4.07 1.69
C THR A 69 -15.60 2.87 2.60
N GLY A 70 -16.61 2.55 3.42
CA GLY A 70 -16.61 1.33 4.22
C GLY A 70 -17.00 0.09 3.41
N ASP A 71 -17.34 -1.00 4.11
CA ASP A 71 -17.75 -2.27 3.50
C ASP A 71 -19.05 -2.18 2.68
N THR A 72 -19.83 -1.11 2.85
CA THR A 72 -21.05 -0.85 2.07
C THR A 72 -20.77 -0.25 0.70
N TYR A 73 -19.51 0.14 0.42
CA TYR A 73 -19.10 0.87 -0.78
C TYR A 73 -19.85 2.21 -1.00
N GLU A 74 -20.54 2.71 0.03
CA GLU A 74 -21.23 3.99 -0.05
C GLU A 74 -20.23 5.13 0.12
N LEU A 75 -20.28 6.10 -0.80
CA LEU A 75 -19.50 7.32 -0.69
C LEU A 75 -19.93 8.11 0.56
N PRO A 76 -19.01 8.42 1.48
CA PRO A 76 -19.31 9.29 2.62
C PRO A 76 -19.96 10.60 2.17
N THR A 77 -21.07 10.99 2.81
CA THR A 77 -21.82 12.19 2.42
C THR A 77 -20.97 13.46 2.40
N CYS A 78 -19.95 13.57 3.26
CA CYS A 78 -19.04 14.72 3.25
C CYS A 78 -18.12 14.79 2.02
N LEU A 79 -18.06 13.75 1.20
CA LEU A 79 -17.33 13.72 -0.07
C LEU A 79 -18.20 14.04 -1.29
N GLN A 80 -19.52 13.85 -1.21
CA GLN A 80 -20.44 14.05 -2.34
C GLN A 80 -20.28 15.41 -3.04
N PRO A 81 -20.11 16.55 -2.33
CA PRO A 81 -19.93 17.85 -2.99
C PRO A 81 -18.62 17.99 -3.79
N TYR A 82 -17.69 17.05 -3.62
CA TYR A 82 -16.36 17.08 -4.22
C TYR A 82 -16.19 16.05 -5.33
N VAL A 83 -17.21 15.26 -5.68
CA VAL A 83 -17.15 14.31 -6.79
C VAL A 83 -17.76 14.94 -8.04
N ASP A 84 -17.03 14.87 -9.15
CA ASP A 84 -17.58 15.19 -10.47
C ASP A 84 -18.22 13.93 -11.07
N GLU A 85 -19.56 13.93 -11.12
CA GLU A 85 -20.36 12.81 -11.63
C GLU A 85 -20.08 12.49 -13.11
N ASN A 86 -19.54 13.43 -13.89
CA ASN A 86 -19.22 13.19 -15.29
C ASN A 86 -17.92 12.39 -15.46
N THR A 87 -16.97 12.58 -14.55
CA THR A 87 -15.64 11.98 -14.64
C THR A 87 -15.41 10.88 -13.61
N ASN A 88 -16.28 10.73 -12.61
CA ASN A 88 -16.10 9.85 -11.45
C ASN A 88 -14.74 10.07 -10.77
N THR A 89 -14.35 11.33 -10.63
CA THR A 89 -13.12 11.75 -9.93
C THR A 89 -13.41 12.91 -8.99
N PHE A 90 -12.47 13.23 -8.10
CA PHE A 90 -12.59 14.41 -7.25
C PHE A 90 -12.40 15.71 -8.04
N THR A 91 -13.10 16.77 -7.64
CA THR A 91 -12.95 18.10 -8.23
C THR A 91 -11.49 18.59 -8.13
N PRO A 92 -11.04 19.44 -9.07
CA PRO A 92 -9.67 19.97 -9.04
C PRO A 92 -9.31 20.70 -7.73
N GLU A 93 -10.28 21.34 -7.06
CA GLU A 93 -10.06 21.98 -5.77
C GLU A 93 -9.76 20.96 -4.67
N PHE A 94 -10.52 19.87 -4.62
CA PHE A 94 -10.33 18.80 -3.64
C PHE A 94 -9.04 18.02 -3.92
N GLN A 95 -8.71 17.75 -5.18
CA GLN A 95 -7.43 17.15 -5.55
C GLN A 95 -6.24 18.00 -5.09
N LYS A 96 -6.30 19.31 -5.33
CA LYS A 96 -5.28 20.25 -4.86
C LYS A 96 -5.14 20.25 -3.33
N LEU A 97 -6.24 20.05 -2.59
CA LEU A 97 -6.19 19.90 -1.13
C LEU A 97 -5.43 18.62 -0.72
N LEU A 98 -5.68 17.49 -1.38
CA LEU A 98 -4.96 16.23 -1.14
C LEU A 98 -3.46 16.41 -1.44
N ASP A 99 -3.12 16.98 -2.59
CA ASP A 99 -1.74 17.21 -3.01
C ASP A 99 -0.97 18.09 -2.03
N ASN A 100 -1.61 19.15 -1.52
CA ASN A 100 -1.01 20.04 -0.51
C ASN A 100 -0.64 19.30 0.80
N TYR A 101 -1.29 18.17 1.08
CA TYR A 101 -1.06 17.35 2.27
C TYR A 101 -0.28 16.06 1.94
N GLY A 102 0.22 15.92 0.71
CA GLY A 102 0.93 14.71 0.27
C GLY A 102 0.06 13.47 0.25
N LEU A 103 -1.25 13.65 0.08
CA LEU A 103 -2.23 12.59 -0.01
C LEU A 103 -2.62 12.36 -1.47
N THR A 104 -3.17 11.18 -1.72
CA THR A 104 -3.81 10.77 -2.95
C THR A 104 -5.00 9.89 -2.60
N ASP A 105 -6.01 9.96 -3.44
CA ASP A 105 -7.11 9.02 -3.49
C ASP A 105 -6.72 7.76 -4.29
N VAL A 106 -7.38 6.64 -3.97
CA VAL A 106 -7.32 5.39 -4.73
C VAL A 106 -8.74 4.90 -4.91
N TRP A 107 -9.13 4.67 -6.16
CA TRP A 107 -10.44 4.17 -6.57
C TRP A 107 -10.29 2.72 -7.04
N ASN A 108 -11.00 1.79 -6.42
CA ASN A 108 -10.95 0.38 -6.79
C ASN A 108 -12.32 -0.29 -6.59
N GLY A 109 -13.03 -0.58 -7.68
CA GLY A 109 -14.29 -1.33 -7.62
C GLY A 109 -15.36 -0.67 -6.73
N GLY A 110 -15.47 0.67 -6.75
CA GLY A 110 -16.39 1.44 -5.88
C GLY A 110 -15.83 1.77 -4.50
N PHE A 111 -14.67 1.21 -4.13
CA PHE A 111 -13.94 1.64 -2.93
C PHE A 111 -13.13 2.91 -3.22
N ILE A 112 -13.23 3.90 -2.34
CA ILE A 112 -12.42 5.11 -2.33
C ILE A 112 -11.67 5.16 -1.00
N GLY A 113 -10.34 5.16 -1.08
CA GLY A 113 -9.46 5.31 0.07
C GLY A 113 -8.50 6.48 -0.10
N PHE A 114 -8.03 7.04 1.01
CA PHE A 114 -7.01 8.09 1.02
C PHE A 114 -5.72 7.59 1.63
N TYR A 115 -4.62 7.82 0.92
CA TYR A 115 -3.30 7.34 1.28
C TYR A 115 -2.27 8.44 1.08
N PHE A 116 -1.14 8.34 1.78
CA PHE A 116 0.01 9.18 1.42
C PHE A 116 0.54 8.78 0.04
N GLN A 117 0.94 9.78 -0.75
CA GLN A 117 1.56 9.57 -2.05
C GLN A 117 2.81 8.68 -1.92
N LYS A 118 3.13 7.95 -2.99
CA LYS A 118 4.33 7.10 -3.05
C LYS A 118 5.57 7.89 -2.61
N ASP A 119 6.37 7.28 -1.73
CA ASP A 119 7.58 7.86 -1.12
C ASP A 119 7.40 9.13 -0.28
N TYR A 120 6.19 9.70 -0.17
CA TYR A 120 5.98 10.99 0.51
C TYR A 120 6.45 10.97 1.95
N LEU A 121 6.02 9.99 2.74
CA LEU A 121 6.41 9.89 4.15
C LEU A 121 7.89 9.55 4.29
N ASN A 122 8.43 8.69 3.42
CA ASN A 122 9.86 8.38 3.44
C ASN A 122 10.69 9.66 3.19
N ASN A 123 10.34 10.45 2.18
CA ASN A 123 11.00 11.72 1.85
C ASN A 123 10.85 12.78 2.94
N THR A 124 9.66 12.86 3.55
CA THR A 124 9.33 13.83 4.60
C THR A 124 10.09 13.52 5.90
N PHE A 125 10.18 12.24 6.25
CA PHE A 125 10.70 11.81 7.55
C PHE A 125 12.14 11.24 7.51
N LYS A 126 12.80 11.15 6.35
CA LYS A 126 14.15 10.58 6.17
C LYS A 126 15.22 11.05 7.15
N ASN A 127 15.16 12.31 7.57
CA ASN A 127 16.16 12.89 8.47
C ASN A 127 15.89 12.54 9.95
N TYR A 128 14.69 12.08 10.28
CA TYR A 128 14.25 11.89 11.66
C TYR A 128 14.15 10.41 12.08
N LEU A 129 13.94 9.51 11.12
CA LEU A 129 13.70 8.08 11.38
C LEU A 129 14.98 7.24 11.27
N SER A 130 14.94 6.07 11.90
CA SER A 130 15.98 5.05 11.77
C SER A 130 16.03 4.47 10.35
N GLU A 131 17.16 3.86 10.00
CA GLU A 131 17.29 3.12 8.75
C GLU A 131 16.25 1.98 8.66
N GLU A 132 16.00 1.29 9.76
CA GLU A 132 15.00 0.22 9.84
C GLU A 132 13.61 0.75 9.46
N MET A 133 13.16 1.83 10.10
CA MET A 133 11.85 2.41 9.82
C MET A 133 11.75 2.93 8.38
N LEU A 134 12.79 3.58 7.85
CA LEU A 134 12.79 4.06 6.47
C LEU A 134 12.73 2.91 5.46
N LEU A 135 13.39 1.79 5.74
CA LEU A 135 13.32 0.61 4.88
C LEU A 135 11.95 -0.07 4.98
N TYR A 136 11.38 -0.20 6.17
CA TYR A 136 10.01 -0.70 6.36
C TYR A 136 8.98 0.15 5.61
N LEU A 137 9.13 1.48 5.64
CA LEU A 137 8.25 2.38 4.92
C LEU A 137 8.26 2.17 3.40
N LYS A 138 9.42 1.81 2.84
CA LYS A 138 9.54 1.45 1.41
C LYS A 138 8.83 0.14 1.06
N THR A 139 8.59 -0.75 2.03
CA THR A 139 7.88 -2.02 1.80
C THR A 139 6.38 -1.90 2.01
N THR A 140 5.90 -0.91 2.79
CA THR A 140 4.49 -0.82 3.17
C THR A 140 3.70 0.29 2.48
N GLN A 141 4.29 1.48 2.26
CA GLN A 141 3.56 2.62 1.66
C GLN A 141 3.07 2.34 0.24
N ILE A 142 3.73 1.43 -0.46
CA ILE A 142 3.45 1.15 -1.86
C ILE A 142 2.20 0.26 -2.04
N ARG A 143 1.77 -0.43 -0.99
CA ARG A 143 0.75 -1.49 -1.04
C ARG A 143 -0.61 -1.05 -1.58
N PRO A 144 -1.17 0.11 -1.20
CA PRO A 144 -2.43 0.60 -1.76
C PRO A 144 -2.40 0.82 -3.27
N PHE A 145 -1.22 0.89 -3.89
CA PHE A 145 -1.00 1.19 -5.30
C PHE A 145 -0.57 -0.04 -6.12
N MET A 146 -0.61 -1.24 -5.53
CA MET A 146 -0.14 -2.46 -6.19
C MET A 146 -1.19 -3.05 -7.12
N TYR A 147 -2.45 -3.08 -6.69
CA TYR A 147 -3.49 -3.88 -7.32
C TYR A 147 -4.79 -3.09 -7.50
N ALA A 148 -5.49 -3.36 -8.59
CA ALA A 148 -6.88 -2.97 -8.80
C ALA A 148 -7.57 -4.06 -9.61
N ASP A 149 -8.81 -4.41 -9.24
CA ASP A 149 -9.60 -5.45 -9.94
C ASP A 149 -8.79 -6.73 -10.27
N ALA A 150 -8.16 -7.32 -9.25
CA ALA A 150 -7.29 -8.51 -9.38
C ALA A 150 -6.17 -8.41 -10.46
N ALA A 151 -5.79 -7.19 -10.87
CA ALA A 151 -4.71 -6.89 -11.79
C ALA A 151 -3.58 -6.14 -11.08
N LEU A 152 -2.34 -6.47 -11.42
CA LEU A 152 -1.15 -5.72 -10.98
C LEU A 152 -1.08 -4.41 -11.76
N ILE A 153 -1.31 -3.29 -11.09
CA ILE A 153 -1.26 -1.94 -11.69
C ILE A 153 0.14 -1.34 -11.57
N MET A 154 0.87 -1.72 -10.53
CA MET A 154 2.28 -1.39 -10.39
C MET A 154 3.11 -2.00 -11.52
N SER A 155 4.15 -1.31 -11.98
CA SER A 155 5.05 -1.89 -12.97
C SER A 155 5.83 -3.09 -12.40
N TRP A 156 6.11 -4.09 -13.23
CA TRP A 156 6.97 -5.23 -12.86
C TRP A 156 8.35 -4.82 -12.33
N LYS A 157 8.89 -3.69 -12.80
CA LYS A 157 10.15 -3.14 -12.30
C LYS A 157 10.02 -2.62 -10.88
N GLU A 158 8.96 -1.87 -10.58
CA GLU A 158 8.68 -1.40 -9.21
C GLU A 158 8.45 -2.58 -8.26
N LEU A 159 7.72 -3.62 -8.69
CA LEU A 159 7.53 -4.85 -7.90
C LEU A 159 8.86 -5.55 -7.61
N GLY A 160 9.77 -5.61 -8.59
CA GLY A 160 11.13 -6.10 -8.34
C GLY A 160 11.91 -5.26 -7.33
N VAL A 161 11.73 -3.93 -7.31
CA VAL A 161 12.35 -3.06 -6.30
C VAL A 161 11.74 -3.28 -4.91
N LEU A 162 10.42 -3.50 -4.82
CA LEU A 162 9.75 -3.86 -3.57
C LEU A 162 10.33 -5.16 -3.00
N VAL A 163 10.39 -6.23 -3.80
CA VAL A 163 10.97 -7.53 -3.43
C VAL A 163 12.43 -7.38 -2.97
N PHE A 164 13.21 -6.48 -3.60
CA PHE A 164 14.57 -6.16 -3.17
C PHE A 164 14.61 -5.46 -1.80
N ASN A 165 13.72 -4.49 -1.55
CA ASN A 165 13.64 -3.77 -0.28
C ASN A 165 13.26 -4.73 0.86
N GLU A 166 12.30 -5.62 0.64
CA GLU A 166 11.90 -6.64 1.61
C GLU A 166 13.02 -7.65 1.88
N SER A 167 13.68 -8.13 0.81
CA SER A 167 14.88 -8.98 0.92
C SER A 167 15.95 -8.31 1.80
N THR A 168 16.15 -7.00 1.60
CA THR A 168 17.13 -6.21 2.36
C THR A 168 16.70 -6.06 3.81
N PHE A 169 15.41 -5.82 4.06
CA PHE A 169 14.86 -5.67 5.41
C PHE A 169 15.03 -6.96 6.21
N ILE A 170 14.63 -8.09 5.65
CA ILE A 170 14.74 -9.41 6.29
C ILE A 170 16.19 -9.71 6.66
N LYS A 171 17.13 -9.40 5.76
CA LYS A 171 18.56 -9.65 5.99
C LYS A 171 19.18 -8.71 7.03
N LYS A 172 18.83 -7.41 7.00
CA LYS A 172 19.43 -6.40 7.88
C LYS A 172 18.82 -6.36 9.27
N PHE A 173 17.51 -6.61 9.38
CA PHE A 173 16.75 -6.43 10.61
C PHE A 173 15.98 -7.71 11.01
N PRO A 174 16.66 -8.88 11.15
CA PRO A 174 15.99 -10.14 11.44
C PRO A 174 15.30 -10.16 12.82
N ASN A 175 15.70 -9.26 13.73
CA ASN A 175 15.12 -9.12 15.07
C ASN A 175 14.13 -7.96 15.19
N SER A 176 13.76 -7.32 14.06
CA SER A 176 12.78 -6.24 14.06
C SER A 176 11.43 -6.73 14.59
N LYS A 177 10.70 -5.85 15.29
CA LYS A 177 9.30 -6.12 15.65
C LYS A 177 8.38 -6.25 14.43
N LYS A 178 8.83 -5.79 13.26
CA LYS A 178 8.09 -5.80 11.99
C LYS A 178 8.47 -6.98 11.10
N ILE A 179 9.41 -7.83 11.53
CA ILE A 179 9.96 -8.91 10.69
C ILE A 179 8.90 -9.91 10.23
N ALA A 180 7.91 -10.22 11.08
CA ALA A 180 6.86 -11.17 10.75
C ALA A 180 5.99 -10.66 9.58
N GLU A 181 5.52 -9.42 9.67
CA GLU A 181 4.77 -8.75 8.61
C GLU A 181 5.58 -8.66 7.30
N VAL A 182 6.86 -8.25 7.38
CA VAL A 182 7.70 -8.14 6.18
C VAL A 182 7.98 -9.50 5.54
N LYS A 183 8.12 -10.58 6.33
CA LYS A 183 8.27 -11.94 5.80
C LYS A 183 7.01 -12.46 5.10
N GLU A 184 5.84 -12.12 5.63
CA GLU A 184 4.55 -12.43 5.00
C GLU A 184 4.39 -11.68 3.68
N ASN A 185 4.65 -10.38 3.69
CA ASN A 185 4.61 -9.52 2.51
C ASN A 185 5.59 -10.00 1.43
N TYR A 186 6.84 -10.26 1.81
CA TYR A 186 7.86 -10.85 0.95
C TYR A 186 7.41 -12.15 0.29
N THR A 187 6.72 -13.01 1.04
CA THR A 187 6.22 -14.28 0.50
C THR A 187 5.18 -14.05 -0.59
N SER A 188 4.22 -13.15 -0.35
CA SER A 188 3.22 -12.75 -1.34
C SER A 188 3.84 -12.07 -2.56
N ASP A 189 4.78 -11.16 -2.32
CA ASP A 189 5.27 -10.24 -3.34
C ASP A 189 6.31 -10.93 -4.24
N VAL A 190 7.12 -11.85 -3.72
CA VAL A 190 7.94 -12.76 -4.54
C VAL A 190 7.07 -13.70 -5.37
N THR A 191 5.99 -14.23 -4.79
CA THR A 191 5.05 -15.10 -5.52
C THR A 191 4.40 -14.35 -6.67
N THR A 192 3.90 -13.14 -6.41
CA THR A 192 3.35 -12.24 -7.44
C THR A 192 4.41 -11.89 -8.48
N PHE A 193 5.65 -11.59 -8.09
CA PHE A 193 6.70 -11.23 -9.04
C PHE A 193 7.05 -12.36 -10.01
N ILE A 194 6.90 -13.61 -9.57
CA ILE A 194 7.23 -14.80 -10.35
C ILE A 194 6.06 -15.30 -11.18
N PHE A 195 4.85 -15.29 -10.62
CA PHE A 195 3.66 -15.91 -11.24
C PHE A 195 2.65 -14.88 -11.75
N GLY A 196 2.66 -13.67 -11.22
CA GLY A 196 1.60 -12.68 -11.42
C GLY A 196 0.38 -12.98 -10.57
N ILE A 197 -0.74 -12.39 -10.96
CA ILE A 197 -2.07 -12.64 -10.39
C ILE A 197 -3.08 -12.80 -11.52
N ASP A 198 -4.32 -13.14 -11.19
CA ASP A 198 -5.39 -13.56 -12.11
C ASP A 198 -5.48 -12.74 -13.40
N ASN A 199 -5.64 -11.41 -13.30
CA ASN A 199 -5.80 -10.56 -14.49
C ASN A 199 -4.47 -10.08 -15.10
N THR A 200 -3.33 -10.48 -14.51
CA THR A 200 -1.98 -10.12 -14.97
C THR A 200 -0.99 -11.27 -14.76
N PRO A 201 -1.23 -12.45 -15.36
CA PRO A 201 -0.37 -13.61 -15.19
C PRO A 201 1.00 -13.34 -15.83
N SER A 202 2.07 -13.46 -15.05
CA SER A 202 3.43 -13.13 -15.51
C SER A 202 3.89 -13.94 -16.73
N SER A 203 3.35 -15.15 -16.91
CA SER A 203 3.67 -16.06 -18.01
C SER A 203 3.24 -15.53 -19.38
N GLU A 204 2.30 -14.57 -19.39
CA GLU A 204 1.70 -13.97 -20.59
C GLU A 204 2.18 -12.54 -20.83
N ILE A 205 2.95 -11.97 -19.90
CA ILE A 205 3.42 -10.59 -19.92
C ILE A 205 4.95 -10.56 -20.14
N PRO A 206 5.46 -10.22 -21.35
CA PRO A 206 6.89 -10.16 -21.64
C PRO A 206 7.70 -9.31 -20.66
N GLU A 207 7.11 -8.20 -20.21
CA GLU A 207 7.69 -7.24 -19.28
C GLU A 207 8.03 -7.89 -17.94
N ALA A 208 7.24 -8.86 -17.48
CA ALA A 208 7.47 -9.58 -16.23
C ALA A 208 8.80 -10.34 -16.28
N ARG A 209 9.02 -11.13 -17.33
CA ARG A 209 10.28 -11.87 -17.53
C ARG A 209 11.47 -10.94 -17.72
N LYS A 210 11.29 -9.81 -18.41
CA LYS A 210 12.33 -8.78 -18.56
C LYS A 210 12.70 -8.15 -17.21
N ALA A 211 11.71 -7.86 -16.38
CA ALA A 211 11.92 -7.34 -15.02
C ALA A 211 12.65 -8.36 -14.14
N MET A 212 12.26 -9.65 -14.18
CA MET A 212 12.96 -10.73 -13.47
C MET A 212 14.44 -10.85 -13.86
N LYS A 213 14.75 -10.85 -15.16
CA LYS A 213 16.15 -10.87 -15.65
C LYS A 213 16.94 -9.64 -15.17
N THR A 214 16.30 -8.47 -15.19
CA THR A 214 16.90 -7.22 -14.73
C THR A 214 17.15 -7.26 -13.22
N PHE A 215 16.20 -7.76 -12.45
CA PHE A 215 16.27 -7.94 -11.01
C PHE A 215 17.47 -8.80 -10.61
N VAL A 216 17.62 -9.98 -11.23
CA VAL A 216 18.76 -10.88 -10.97
C VAL A 216 20.09 -10.19 -11.25
N LYS A 217 20.18 -9.44 -12.37
CA LYS A 217 21.40 -8.72 -12.74
C LYS A 217 21.74 -7.57 -11.80
N GLN A 218 20.73 -6.81 -11.37
CA GLN A 218 20.91 -5.63 -10.52
C GLN A 218 21.12 -6.00 -9.05
N TYR A 219 20.47 -7.06 -8.59
CA TYR A 219 20.45 -7.46 -7.17
C TYR A 219 20.91 -8.90 -7.00
N PRO A 220 22.14 -9.27 -7.43
CA PRO A 220 22.60 -10.67 -7.41
C PRO A 220 22.64 -11.28 -6.00
N GLN A 221 22.68 -10.45 -4.96
CA GLN A 221 22.76 -10.85 -3.55
C GLN A 221 21.44 -10.69 -2.78
N ALA A 222 20.33 -10.37 -3.45
CA ALA A 222 19.03 -10.31 -2.82
C ALA A 222 18.55 -11.71 -2.41
N LEU A 223 17.81 -11.78 -1.30
CA LEU A 223 17.20 -13.01 -0.79
C LEU A 223 16.37 -13.72 -1.87
N ALA A 224 15.62 -12.96 -2.68
CA ALA A 224 14.78 -13.51 -3.76
C ALA A 224 15.56 -13.99 -5.00
N THR A 225 16.81 -13.56 -5.20
CA THR A 225 17.54 -13.82 -6.46
C THR A 225 17.70 -15.31 -6.79
N PRO A 226 18.06 -16.20 -5.85
CA PRO A 226 18.10 -17.64 -6.11
C PRO A 226 16.75 -18.21 -6.60
N ILE A 227 15.63 -17.71 -6.07
CA ILE A 227 14.28 -18.16 -6.43
C ILE A 227 13.89 -17.67 -7.84
N VAL A 228 14.14 -16.39 -8.12
CA VAL A 228 13.89 -15.82 -9.45
C VAL A 228 14.75 -16.52 -10.52
N ASN A 229 16.02 -16.80 -10.21
CA ASN A 229 16.89 -17.58 -11.10
C ASN A 229 16.36 -18.99 -11.35
N LEU A 230 15.91 -19.69 -10.31
CA LEU A 230 15.32 -21.01 -10.45
C LEU A 230 14.14 -21.01 -11.44
N TYR A 231 13.23 -20.04 -11.30
CA TYR A 231 12.12 -19.88 -12.24
C TYR A 231 12.59 -19.62 -13.67
N LEU A 232 13.49 -18.64 -13.85
CA LEU A 232 14.02 -18.27 -15.17
C LEU A 232 14.69 -19.45 -15.88
N GLU A 233 15.49 -20.24 -15.15
CA GLU A 233 16.18 -21.41 -15.68
C GLU A 233 15.24 -22.56 -16.02
N LYS A 234 14.25 -22.86 -15.16
CA LYS A 234 13.27 -23.94 -15.41
C LYS A 234 12.37 -23.64 -16.60
N THR A 235 12.14 -22.36 -16.91
CA THR A 235 11.25 -21.91 -17.99
C THR A 235 11.97 -21.50 -19.26
N LYS A 236 13.31 -21.52 -19.31
CA LYS A 236 14.09 -20.93 -20.41
C LYS A 236 13.79 -21.50 -21.80
N ASN A 237 13.44 -22.78 -21.88
CA ASN A 237 13.12 -23.47 -23.13
C ASN A 237 11.62 -23.49 -23.44
N LEU A 238 10.80 -22.88 -22.57
CA LEU A 238 9.34 -22.85 -22.67
C LEU A 238 8.81 -21.53 -23.21
N VAL A 239 9.71 -20.55 -23.41
CA VAL A 239 9.35 -19.19 -23.80
C VAL A 239 9.63 -18.91 -25.28
N ASN A 240 8.85 -18.01 -25.89
CA ASN A 240 9.17 -17.43 -27.19
C ASN A 240 10.29 -16.36 -27.08
N LYS A 241 10.62 -15.71 -28.21
CA LYS A 241 11.66 -14.66 -28.28
C LYS A 241 11.33 -13.44 -27.40
N GLN A 242 10.05 -13.14 -27.20
CA GLN A 242 9.56 -12.04 -26.37
C GLN A 242 9.60 -12.39 -24.88
N GLY A 243 9.59 -13.67 -24.54
CA GLY A 243 9.65 -14.16 -23.16
C GLY A 243 8.34 -14.73 -22.63
N ASN A 244 7.30 -14.84 -23.45
CA ASN A 244 6.02 -15.46 -23.07
C ASN A 244 6.16 -16.97 -23.05
N ILE A 245 5.57 -17.62 -22.06
CA ILE A 245 5.43 -19.08 -22.04
C ILE A 245 4.52 -19.47 -23.21
N VAL A 246 5.01 -20.33 -24.11
CA VAL A 246 4.25 -20.85 -25.26
C VAL A 246 4.04 -22.36 -25.20
N LYS A 247 4.76 -23.05 -24.31
CA LYS A 247 4.64 -24.49 -24.06
C LYS A 247 3.90 -24.74 -22.74
N HIS A 248 2.61 -24.41 -22.70
CA HIS A 248 1.82 -24.39 -21.46
C HIS A 248 1.74 -25.76 -20.78
N ASP A 249 1.53 -26.85 -21.53
CA ASP A 249 1.47 -28.20 -20.95
C ASP A 249 2.80 -28.61 -20.29
N GLU A 250 3.93 -28.28 -20.92
CA GLU A 250 5.26 -28.52 -20.33
C GLU A 250 5.48 -27.65 -19.09
N TYR A 251 5.03 -26.39 -19.13
CA TYR A 251 5.12 -25.46 -18.01
C TYR A 251 4.35 -25.94 -16.78
N GLN A 252 3.10 -26.40 -16.96
CA GLN A 252 2.27 -26.89 -15.85
C GLN A 252 2.88 -28.14 -15.19
N LYS A 253 3.48 -29.04 -15.98
CA LYS A 253 4.14 -30.26 -15.48
C LYS A 253 5.37 -29.99 -14.60
N LEU A 254 5.93 -28.79 -14.63
CA LEU A 254 7.09 -28.45 -13.79
C LEU A 254 6.75 -28.32 -12.30
N GLY A 255 5.48 -28.16 -11.92
CA GLY A 255 5.07 -27.99 -10.52
C GLY A 255 5.73 -26.79 -9.85
N LEU A 256 5.98 -25.71 -10.61
CA LEU A 256 6.81 -24.59 -10.14
C LEU A 256 6.21 -23.87 -8.94
N GLN A 257 4.89 -23.78 -8.85
CA GLN A 257 4.22 -23.10 -7.74
C GLN A 257 4.58 -23.75 -6.40
N GLU A 258 4.39 -25.06 -6.26
CA GLU A 258 4.76 -25.80 -5.04
C GLU A 258 6.26 -25.70 -4.75
N LEU A 259 7.09 -25.92 -5.78
CA LEU A 259 8.55 -25.87 -5.65
C LEU A 259 9.01 -24.50 -5.13
N ILE A 260 8.53 -23.41 -5.71
CA ILE A 260 8.93 -22.05 -5.38
C ILE A 260 8.39 -21.65 -4.02
N THR A 261 7.12 -21.92 -3.70
CA THR A 261 6.56 -21.68 -2.37
C THR A 261 7.37 -22.39 -1.28
N LYS A 262 7.85 -23.62 -1.53
CA LYS A 262 8.73 -24.33 -0.60
C LYS A 262 10.08 -23.63 -0.41
N GLN A 263 10.67 -23.07 -1.46
CA GLN A 263 11.94 -22.32 -1.34
C GLN A 263 11.74 -21.00 -0.60
N ILE A 264 10.66 -20.26 -0.86
CA ILE A 264 10.33 -19.03 -0.14
C ILE A 264 10.19 -19.32 1.36
N LYS A 265 9.41 -20.36 1.72
CA LYS A 265 9.22 -20.78 3.12
C LYS A 265 10.53 -21.05 3.85
N LYS A 266 11.52 -21.66 3.19
CA LYS A 266 12.85 -21.90 3.79
C LYS A 266 13.64 -20.62 4.06
N GLN A 267 13.38 -19.54 3.33
CA GLN A 267 14.08 -18.27 3.52
C GLN A 267 13.48 -17.42 4.64
N VAL A 268 12.20 -17.63 4.94
CA VAL A 268 11.46 -16.84 5.94
C VAL A 268 11.23 -17.58 7.27
N GLN A 269 11.59 -18.86 7.36
CA GLN A 269 11.72 -19.57 8.65
C GLN A 269 12.95 -19.06 9.38
#